data_AF-A0A0F4YPK5-F1
#
_entry.id   AF-A0A0F4YPK5-F1
#
_cell.length_a   1.000
_cell.length_b   1.000
_cell.length_c   1.000
_cell.angle_alpha   90.00
_cell.angle_beta   90.00
_cell.angle_gamma   90.00
#
_symmetry.space_group_name_H-M   'P 1'
#
loop_
_entity.id
_entity.type
_entity.pdbx_description
1 polymer ?
#
loop_
_entity_poly.entity_id
_entity_poly.type
_entity_poly.pdbx_seq_one_letter_code
_entity_poly.pdbx_strand_id
1 'polypeptide(L)'
;MWFGVGAILGWPFAGALVIPFLLEEVTVSFFTGNMRNVVEEVLNGAIRCLLILALEIAVDSLFFGKLVVVPWNIVAYNVFGGEGRGPNIFGTEPWTFYVRNLLLNFNVWFVLAVSIAPLLVLQAPFRSRTATSSATLLRSLAFVSPFYVWLAIFTAQPHKEERFMYPAYPFLALNAALAFHLILSYVGSSEPGQLMARIPAKLKLVAVVSFVLLSINAGLLRILGIVTAYDAPLHVYGALETQGIGKEGDSVCLGKEWYRFPSSFFLPKDMRAKFVRSEFRGLLPGEFPDSENIQALLAGASAIPTGMNDLNQEDPSKYVDISQCSFLVDSSFPGSPASELEPDYIHDEGNWEKISCENFLDASRTKTLGRIAWIPELPLIPTHYRRQWGQYCLLRRRGNDTNSAVE
;
A
#
# COMPACT_ATOMS: atom_id res chain seq x y z
N MET A 1 20.79 -12.39 6.65
CA MET A 1 20.89 -12.33 5.18
C MET A 1 19.59 -11.83 4.54
N TRP A 2 18.44 -12.49 4.70
CA TRP A 2 17.17 -12.08 4.06
C TRP A 2 16.73 -10.64 4.36
N PHE A 3 16.84 -10.17 5.60
CA PHE A 3 16.61 -8.74 5.91
C PHE A 3 17.56 -7.81 5.17
N GLY A 4 18.82 -8.22 4.99
CA GLY A 4 19.80 -7.47 4.20
C GLY A 4 19.42 -7.42 2.73
N VAL A 5 18.97 -8.54 2.14
CA VAL A 5 18.42 -8.59 0.77
C VAL A 5 17.24 -7.63 0.63
N GLY A 6 16.28 -7.70 1.56
CA GLY A 6 15.10 -6.83 1.54
C GLY A 6 15.42 -5.34 1.75
N ALA A 7 16.44 -5.03 2.56
CA ALA A 7 16.89 -3.66 2.77
C ALA A 7 17.66 -3.10 1.57
N ILE A 8 18.50 -3.92 0.95
CA ILE A 8 19.34 -3.51 -0.18
C ILE A 8 18.49 -3.46 -1.45
N LEU A 9 17.90 -4.57 -1.89
CA LEU A 9 17.18 -4.64 -3.17
C LEU A 9 15.75 -4.12 -3.12
N GLY A 10 15.17 -3.98 -1.92
CA GLY A 10 13.77 -3.60 -1.74
C GLY A 10 13.65 -2.19 -1.18
N TRP A 11 13.63 -2.09 0.15
CA TRP A 11 13.47 -0.82 0.85
C TRP A 11 14.39 -0.73 2.06
N PRO A 12 15.35 0.22 2.10
CA PRO A 12 16.42 0.26 3.11
C PRO A 12 15.93 0.27 4.55
N PHE A 13 14.79 0.90 4.81
CA PHE A 13 14.24 0.99 6.16
C PHE A 13 13.82 -0.39 6.70
N ALA A 14 13.47 -1.36 5.85
CA ALA A 14 13.15 -2.73 6.27
C ALA A 14 14.29 -3.41 7.05
N GLY A 15 15.53 -2.91 6.89
CA GLY A 15 16.68 -3.33 7.70
C GLY A 15 16.47 -3.14 9.20
N ALA A 16 15.65 -2.17 9.63
CA ALA A 16 15.35 -1.96 11.04
C ALA A 16 14.68 -3.18 11.72
N LEU A 17 14.02 -4.05 10.95
CA LEU A 17 13.35 -5.25 11.46
C LEU A 17 14.34 -6.32 11.96
N VAL A 18 15.62 -6.24 11.57
CA VAL A 18 16.65 -7.17 12.06
C VAL A 18 17.16 -6.79 13.45
N ILE A 19 16.98 -5.53 13.87
CA ILE A 19 17.56 -4.98 15.10
C ILE A 19 17.24 -5.84 16.32
N PRO A 20 15.98 -6.28 16.55
CA PRO A 20 15.70 -7.04 17.76
C PRO A 20 16.36 -8.41 17.82
N PHE A 21 16.54 -9.07 16.68
CA PHE A 21 17.25 -10.34 16.59
C PHE A 21 18.74 -10.17 16.89
N LEU A 22 19.37 -9.10 16.37
CA LEU A 22 20.77 -8.79 16.69
C LEU A 22 20.95 -8.46 18.17
N LEU A 23 20.02 -7.69 18.76
CA LEU A 23 20.06 -7.37 20.20
C LEU A 23 19.91 -8.63 21.06
N GLU A 24 19.03 -9.57 20.70
CA GLU A 24 18.91 -10.86 21.38
C GLU A 24 20.22 -11.64 21.32
N GLU A 25 20.77 -11.83 20.12
CA GLU A 25 21.99 -12.61 19.90
C GLU A 25 23.19 -12.04 20.68
N VAL A 26 23.36 -10.71 20.64
CA VAL A 26 24.39 -10.01 21.42
C VAL A 26 24.17 -10.20 22.92
N THR A 27 22.92 -10.09 23.39
CA THR A 27 22.60 -10.23 24.81
C THR A 27 22.89 -11.65 25.31
N VAL A 28 22.42 -12.68 24.58
CA VAL A 28 22.65 -14.09 24.93
C VAL A 28 24.14 -14.43 24.90
N SER A 29 24.87 -13.94 23.90
CA SER A 29 26.30 -14.20 23.76
C SER A 29 27.17 -13.45 24.77
N PHE A 30 26.73 -12.27 25.23
CA PHE A 30 27.35 -11.56 26.34
C PHE A 30 27.27 -12.37 27.64
N PHE A 31 26.11 -12.94 27.95
CA PHE A 31 25.93 -13.76 29.17
C PHE A 31 26.58 -15.15 29.09
N THR A 32 26.78 -15.70 27.89
CA THR A 32 27.40 -17.03 27.70
C THR A 32 28.91 -16.97 27.41
N GLY A 33 29.48 -15.78 27.22
CA GLY A 33 30.91 -15.58 26.97
C GLY A 33 31.37 -15.85 25.53
N ASN A 34 30.43 -16.03 24.58
CA ASN A 34 30.72 -16.43 23.19
C ASN A 34 30.69 -15.27 22.18
N MET A 35 31.06 -14.06 22.62
CA MET A 35 30.99 -12.84 21.78
C MET A 35 31.77 -12.94 20.46
N ARG A 36 32.85 -13.73 20.43
CA ARG A 36 33.65 -13.94 19.22
C ARG A 36 32.80 -14.52 18.07
N ASN A 37 31.95 -15.50 18.36
CA ASN A 37 31.12 -16.14 17.34
C ASN A 37 30.11 -15.15 16.75
N VAL A 38 29.48 -14.33 17.59
CA VAL A 38 28.54 -13.30 17.12
C VAL A 38 29.22 -12.28 16.21
N VAL A 39 30.43 -11.82 16.59
CA VAL A 39 31.19 -10.90 15.74
C VAL A 39 31.52 -11.56 14.40
N GLU A 40 31.98 -12.81 14.40
CA GLU A 40 32.27 -13.55 13.16
C GLU A 40 31.01 -13.72 12.28
N GLU A 41 29.86 -14.05 12.88
CA GLU A 41 28.59 -14.20 12.15
C GLU A 41 28.05 -12.88 11.59
N VAL A 42 28.11 -11.80 12.38
CA VAL A 42 27.69 -10.45 11.94
C VAL A 42 28.60 -9.96 10.81
N LEU A 43 29.92 -10.16 10.92
CA LEU A 43 30.87 -9.82 9.86
C LEU A 43 30.60 -10.63 8.57
N ASN A 44 30.36 -11.93 8.69
CA ASN A 44 29.98 -12.77 7.55
C ASN A 44 28.67 -12.29 6.91
N GLY A 45 27.68 -11.94 7.72
CA GLY A 45 26.43 -11.32 7.28
C GLY A 45 26.65 -10.00 6.54
N ALA A 46 27.50 -9.13 7.08
CA ALA A 46 27.85 -7.84 6.50
C ALA A 46 28.57 -8.00 5.15
N ILE A 47 29.55 -8.90 5.06
CA ILE A 47 30.26 -9.21 3.80
C ILE A 47 29.27 -9.67 2.73
N ARG A 48 28.35 -10.59 3.06
CA ARG A 48 27.31 -11.04 2.11
C ARG A 48 26.41 -9.89 1.67
N CYS A 49 26.02 -9.00 2.58
CA CYS A 49 25.23 -7.82 2.24
C CYS A 49 26.02 -6.85 1.35
N LEU A 50 27.32 -6.63 1.62
CA LEU A 50 28.18 -5.80 0.79
C LEU A 50 28.35 -6.37 -0.63
N LEU A 51 28.44 -7.69 -0.78
CA LEU A 51 28.48 -8.32 -2.11
C LEU A 51 27.19 -8.09 -2.89
N ILE A 52 26.03 -8.17 -2.23
CA ILE A 52 24.73 -7.91 -2.86
C ILE A 52 24.60 -6.43 -3.23
N LEU A 53 25.00 -5.53 -2.33
CA LEU A 53 25.03 -4.09 -2.59
C LEU A 53 25.97 -3.75 -3.75
N ALA A 54 27.15 -4.38 -3.83
CA ALA A 54 28.06 -4.18 -4.95
C ALA A 54 27.45 -4.62 -6.29
N LEU A 55 26.70 -5.74 -6.29
CA LEU A 55 25.99 -6.21 -7.48
C LEU A 55 24.85 -5.26 -7.87
N GLU A 56 24.05 -4.79 -6.90
CA GLU A 56 23.00 -3.78 -7.13
C GLU A 56 23.59 -2.50 -7.72
N ILE A 57 24.63 -1.93 -7.08
CA ILE A 57 25.31 -0.73 -7.57
C ILE A 57 25.81 -0.93 -9.00
N ALA A 58 26.39 -2.10 -9.31
CA ALA A 58 26.86 -2.39 -10.66
C ALA A 58 25.71 -2.39 -11.68
N VAL A 59 24.60 -3.07 -11.38
CA VAL A 59 23.42 -3.13 -12.26
C VAL A 59 22.80 -1.74 -12.43
N ASP A 60 22.51 -1.06 -11.32
CA ASP A 60 21.88 0.27 -11.36
C ASP A 60 22.76 1.27 -12.09
N SER A 61 24.07 1.26 -11.84
CA SER A 61 24.98 2.20 -12.49
C SER A 61 25.10 1.96 -14.00
N LEU A 62 24.94 0.70 -14.45
CA LEU A 62 24.87 0.38 -15.88
C LEU A 62 23.61 0.97 -16.53
N PHE A 63 22.45 0.85 -15.88
CA PHE A 63 21.18 1.38 -16.41
C PHE A 63 21.07 2.90 -16.31
N PHE A 64 21.52 3.50 -15.21
CA PHE A 64 21.50 4.96 -15.02
C PHE A 64 22.64 5.70 -15.73
N GLY A 65 23.65 4.98 -16.25
CA GLY A 65 24.82 5.57 -16.91
C GLY A 65 25.72 6.39 -15.97
N LYS A 66 25.56 6.25 -14.65
CA LYS A 66 26.34 6.96 -13.62
C LYS A 66 26.40 6.12 -12.35
N LEU A 67 27.40 6.36 -11.49
CA LEU A 67 27.49 5.67 -10.21
C LEU A 67 26.29 6.05 -9.32
N VAL A 68 25.45 5.08 -8.98
CA VAL A 68 24.27 5.27 -8.11
C VAL A 68 24.29 4.23 -6.99
N VAL A 69 24.06 4.70 -5.76
CA VAL A 69 23.80 3.85 -4.60
C VAL A 69 22.35 4.07 -4.18
N VAL A 70 21.43 3.32 -4.78
CA VAL A 70 19.98 3.55 -4.63
C VAL A 70 19.52 3.50 -3.15
N PRO A 71 19.91 2.51 -2.33
CA PRO A 71 19.46 2.44 -0.94
C PRO A 71 19.95 3.65 -0.12
N TRP A 72 21.16 4.14 -0.40
CA TRP A 72 21.67 5.36 0.23
C TRP A 72 20.89 6.60 -0.22
N ASN A 73 20.61 6.75 -1.51
CA ASN A 73 19.86 7.90 -2.02
C ASN A 73 18.46 7.99 -1.41
N ILE A 74 17.79 6.86 -1.22
CA ILE A 74 16.50 6.79 -0.52
C ILE A 74 16.63 7.28 0.92
N VAL A 75 17.65 6.83 1.66
CA VAL A 75 17.87 7.27 3.05
C VAL A 75 18.26 8.74 3.10
N ALA A 76 19.18 9.18 2.23
CA ALA A 76 19.63 10.56 2.12
C ALA A 76 18.47 11.50 1.87
N TYR A 77 17.58 11.17 0.94
CA TYR A 77 16.42 12.00 0.64
C TYR A 77 15.40 12.05 1.78
N ASN A 78 15.03 10.88 2.33
CA ASN A 78 13.92 10.80 3.29
C ASN A 78 14.31 11.18 4.73
N VAL A 79 15.57 10.99 5.11
CA VAL A 79 16.05 11.23 6.49
C VAL A 79 16.92 12.48 6.56
N PHE A 80 17.74 12.74 5.54
CA PHE A 80 18.76 13.79 5.55
C PHE A 80 18.50 14.91 4.52
N GLY A 81 17.34 14.91 3.85
CA GLY A 81 17.03 15.84 2.75
C GLY A 81 16.86 17.31 3.17
N GLY A 82 16.69 17.58 4.46
CA GLY A 82 16.47 18.94 4.98
C GLY A 82 15.03 19.44 4.78
N GLU A 83 14.84 20.75 4.93
CA GLU A 83 13.52 21.38 4.80
C GLU A 83 12.97 21.29 3.37
N GLY A 84 11.67 21.00 3.24
CA GLY A 84 11.00 20.90 1.94
C GLY A 84 11.29 19.61 1.16
N ARG A 85 11.97 18.63 1.76
CA ARG A 85 12.21 17.30 1.19
C ARG A 85 11.68 16.18 2.09
N GLY A 86 11.72 14.97 1.54
CA GLY A 86 11.33 13.77 2.24
C GLY A 86 9.82 13.53 2.19
N PRO A 87 9.31 12.58 2.99
CA PRO A 87 7.98 12.03 2.79
C PRO A 87 6.84 13.02 3.12
N ASN A 88 7.10 14.02 3.96
CA ASN A 88 6.09 14.95 4.45
C ASN A 88 5.50 15.87 3.37
N ILE A 89 6.20 16.05 2.24
CA ILE A 89 5.72 16.87 1.12
C ILE A 89 4.52 16.25 0.39
N PHE A 90 4.23 14.97 0.67
CA PHE A 90 3.08 14.23 0.14
C PHE A 90 1.90 14.17 1.13
N GLY A 91 1.94 14.96 2.21
CA GLY A 91 0.88 15.05 3.22
C GLY A 91 1.29 14.49 4.59
N THR A 92 0.46 14.68 5.60
CA THR A 92 0.69 14.14 6.95
C THR A 92 -0.60 13.63 7.55
N GLU A 93 -0.49 12.69 8.50
CA GLU A 93 -1.63 12.03 9.11
C GLU A 93 -1.45 11.95 10.64
N PRO A 94 -2.54 11.92 11.43
CA PRO A 94 -2.43 11.86 12.89
C PRO A 94 -1.86 10.53 13.35
N TRP A 95 -1.35 10.47 14.58
CA TRP A 95 -0.76 9.26 15.17
C TRP A 95 -1.73 8.05 15.16
N THR A 96 -3.05 8.28 15.18
CA THR A 96 -4.07 7.24 15.16
C THR A 96 -4.21 6.51 13.81
N PHE A 97 -3.55 6.99 12.76
CA PHE A 97 -3.70 6.48 11.39
C PHE A 97 -3.46 4.96 11.30
N TYR A 98 -2.32 4.47 11.79
CA TYR A 98 -2.00 3.03 11.70
C TYR A 98 -2.91 2.17 12.56
N VAL A 99 -3.38 2.66 13.70
CA VAL A 99 -4.38 1.95 14.51
C VAL A 99 -5.67 1.78 13.70
N ARG A 100 -6.17 2.85 13.06
CA ARG A 100 -7.38 2.80 12.22
C ARG A 100 -7.16 1.90 10.99
N ASN A 101 -6.06 2.08 10.27
CA ASN A 101 -5.74 1.32 9.06
C ASN A 101 -5.60 -0.19 9.36
N LEU A 102 -4.81 -0.56 10.37
CA LEU A 102 -4.60 -1.97 10.74
C LEU A 102 -5.86 -2.61 11.34
N LEU A 103 -6.70 -1.86 12.07
CA LEU A 103 -8.02 -2.37 12.49
C LEU A 103 -8.95 -2.61 11.30
N LEU A 104 -8.93 -1.74 10.29
CA LEU A 104 -9.74 -1.94 9.09
C LEU A 104 -9.26 -3.17 8.32
N ASN A 105 -7.95 -3.34 8.13
CA ASN A 105 -7.39 -4.38 7.28
C ASN A 105 -7.23 -5.75 7.98
N PHE A 106 -6.87 -5.76 9.26
CA PHE A 106 -6.62 -6.98 10.04
C PHE A 106 -7.58 -7.19 11.21
N ASN A 107 -8.58 -6.34 11.40
CA ASN A 107 -9.65 -6.49 12.39
C ASN A 107 -9.16 -6.93 13.80
N VAL A 108 -9.72 -8.00 14.35
CA VAL A 108 -9.31 -8.58 15.63
C VAL A 108 -7.90 -9.17 15.59
N TRP A 109 -7.38 -9.56 14.43
CA TRP A 109 -6.00 -10.07 14.32
C TRP A 109 -4.98 -9.00 14.65
N PHE A 110 -5.24 -7.73 14.33
CA PHE A 110 -4.39 -6.62 14.80
C PHE A 110 -4.41 -6.50 16.34
N VAL A 111 -5.58 -6.63 16.96
CA VAL A 111 -5.71 -6.59 18.43
C VAL A 111 -4.91 -7.73 19.05
N LEU A 112 -5.01 -8.94 18.49
CA LEU A 112 -4.22 -10.09 18.91
C LEU A 112 -2.72 -9.85 18.73
N ALA A 113 -2.30 -9.29 17.59
CA ALA A 113 -0.90 -8.98 17.30
C ALA A 113 -0.28 -7.97 18.28
N VAL A 114 -1.04 -6.97 18.72
CA VAL A 114 -0.58 -6.02 19.75
C VAL A 114 -0.59 -6.65 21.16
N SER A 115 -1.47 -7.63 21.40
CA SER A 115 -1.60 -8.27 22.71
C SER A 115 -0.51 -9.29 23.06
N ILE A 116 0.29 -9.79 22.10
CA ILE A 116 1.25 -10.87 22.39
C ILE A 116 2.32 -10.45 23.40
N ALA A 117 2.90 -9.25 23.29
CA ALA A 117 3.91 -8.77 24.24
C ALA A 117 3.38 -8.69 25.69
N PRO A 118 2.23 -8.04 25.98
CA PRO A 118 1.68 -8.06 27.34
C PRO A 118 1.30 -9.47 27.79
N LEU A 119 0.78 -10.34 26.90
CA LEU A 119 0.49 -11.73 27.25
C LEU A 119 1.74 -12.51 27.67
N LEU A 120 2.86 -12.35 26.96
CA LEU A 120 4.13 -13.00 27.31
C LEU A 120 4.67 -12.51 28.66
N VAL A 121 4.59 -11.21 28.94
CA VAL A 121 5.03 -10.64 30.22
C VAL A 121 4.14 -11.10 31.37
N LEU A 122 2.81 -11.10 31.19
CA LEU A 122 1.86 -11.56 32.20
C LEU A 122 1.97 -13.06 32.50
N GLN A 123 2.38 -13.88 31.53
CA GLN A 123 2.61 -15.31 31.73
C GLN A 123 3.95 -15.65 32.39
N ALA A 124 4.93 -14.75 32.31
CA ALA A 124 6.27 -14.96 32.86
C ALA A 124 6.30 -15.39 34.36
N PRO A 125 5.52 -14.81 35.28
CA PRO A 125 5.54 -15.21 36.69
C PRO A 125 4.80 -16.53 36.99
N PHE A 126 3.88 -16.95 36.13
CA PHE A 126 3.01 -18.12 36.36
C PHE A 126 3.49 -19.41 35.68
N ARG A 127 4.40 -19.32 34.69
CA ARG A 127 5.06 -20.51 34.15
C ARG A 127 6.01 -21.09 35.19
N SER A 128 5.93 -22.41 35.39
CA SER A 128 6.80 -23.13 36.32
C SER A 128 8.28 -22.81 36.04
N ARG A 129 9.01 -22.39 37.07
CA ARG A 129 10.45 -22.05 37.01
C ARG A 129 11.33 -23.20 36.46
N THR A 130 10.80 -24.41 36.39
CA THR A 130 11.43 -25.63 35.90
C THR A 130 11.35 -25.82 34.38
N ALA A 131 10.50 -25.08 33.65
CA ALA A 131 10.24 -25.36 32.23
C ALA A 131 10.75 -24.29 31.24
N THR A 132 11.23 -23.12 31.69
CA THR A 132 11.60 -22.03 30.77
C THR A 132 12.70 -21.16 31.36
N SER A 133 13.87 -21.11 30.71
CA SER A 133 14.98 -20.23 31.12
C SER A 133 14.66 -18.78 30.71
N SER A 134 15.28 -17.80 31.38
CA SER A 134 15.20 -16.38 30.99
C SER A 134 15.58 -16.15 29.52
N ALA A 135 16.45 -17.00 28.96
CA ALA A 135 16.82 -16.98 27.55
C ALA A 135 15.65 -17.30 26.61
N THR A 136 14.76 -18.23 26.97
CA THR A 136 13.57 -18.54 26.15
C THR A 136 12.56 -17.41 26.14
N LEU A 137 12.39 -16.68 27.26
CA LEU A 137 11.54 -15.49 27.30
C LEU A 137 12.13 -14.36 26.46
N LEU A 138 13.43 -14.09 26.60
CA LEU A 138 14.13 -13.09 25.80
C LEU A 138 13.99 -13.38 24.30
N ARG A 139 14.21 -14.64 23.89
CA ARG A 139 14.03 -15.08 22.51
C ARG A 139 12.60 -14.89 22.03
N SER A 140 11.61 -15.23 22.85
CA SER A 140 10.19 -15.02 22.50
C SER A 140 9.85 -13.54 22.28
N LEU A 141 10.38 -12.65 23.13
CA LEU A 141 10.23 -11.20 22.99
C LEU A 141 10.94 -10.69 21.73
N ALA A 142 12.14 -11.19 21.44
CA ALA A 142 12.88 -10.86 20.23
C ALA A 142 12.09 -11.21 18.97
N PHE A 143 11.44 -12.38 18.92
CA PHE A 143 10.62 -12.79 17.76
C PHE A 143 9.40 -11.91 17.49
N VAL A 144 8.75 -11.38 18.53
CA VAL A 144 7.52 -10.58 18.37
C VAL A 144 7.78 -9.08 18.21
N SER A 145 8.94 -8.62 18.69
CA SER A 145 9.32 -7.20 18.72
C SER A 145 9.48 -6.48 17.37
N PRO A 146 9.80 -7.11 16.21
CA PRO A 146 9.93 -6.38 14.95
C PRO A 146 8.63 -5.65 14.56
N PHE A 147 7.46 -6.25 14.84
CA PHE A 147 6.17 -5.60 14.64
C PHE A 147 6.04 -4.31 15.46
N TYR A 148 6.43 -4.34 16.75
CA TYR A 148 6.32 -3.19 17.64
C TYR A 148 7.34 -2.09 17.30
N VAL A 149 8.57 -2.47 16.98
CA VAL A 149 9.63 -1.55 16.53
C VAL A 149 9.16 -0.82 15.27
N TRP A 150 8.65 -1.56 14.29
CA TRP A 150 8.15 -1.00 13.05
C TRP A 150 6.96 -0.06 13.28
N LEU A 151 5.97 -0.52 14.05
CA LEU A 151 4.78 0.27 14.37
C LEU A 151 5.17 1.56 15.10
N ALA A 152 6.13 1.50 16.02
CA ALA A 152 6.62 2.67 16.75
C ALA A 152 7.34 3.67 15.82
N ILE A 153 8.28 3.19 14.97
CA ILE A 153 9.02 4.03 14.03
C ILE A 153 8.06 4.83 13.15
N PHE A 154 7.11 4.15 12.50
CA PHE A 154 6.21 4.81 11.54
C PHE A 154 5.08 5.59 12.21
N THR A 155 4.61 5.19 13.39
CA THR A 155 3.64 6.00 14.14
C THR A 155 4.24 7.35 14.54
N ALA A 156 5.53 7.38 14.87
CA ALA A 156 6.26 8.60 15.20
C ALA A 156 6.50 9.52 13.99
N GLN A 157 6.52 8.99 12.75
CA GLN A 157 6.69 9.82 11.56
C GLN A 157 5.41 10.63 11.24
N PRO A 158 5.51 11.90 10.84
CA PRO A 158 4.33 12.70 10.46
C PRO A 158 3.62 12.15 9.22
N HIS A 159 4.37 11.84 8.16
CA HIS A 159 3.85 11.19 6.96
C HIS A 159 3.58 9.70 7.20
N LYS A 160 2.44 9.22 6.69
CA LYS A 160 2.00 7.84 6.88
C LYS A 160 1.31 7.36 5.62
N GLU A 161 1.59 6.13 5.25
CA GLU A 161 0.95 5.44 4.15
C GLU A 161 0.74 3.98 4.53
N GLU A 162 -0.34 3.37 4.02
CA GLU A 162 -0.62 1.96 4.25
C GLU A 162 0.53 1.06 3.80
N ARG A 163 1.14 1.36 2.64
CA ARG A 163 2.24 0.56 2.06
C ARG A 163 3.49 0.51 2.94
N PHE A 164 3.71 1.48 3.84
CA PHE A 164 4.84 1.43 4.77
C PHE A 164 4.71 0.30 5.79
N MET A 165 3.50 -0.23 6.02
CA MET A 165 3.29 -1.35 6.94
C MET A 165 3.53 -2.72 6.31
N TYR A 166 3.69 -2.81 4.98
CA TYR A 166 3.84 -4.10 4.28
C TYR A 166 4.98 -4.97 4.83
N PRO A 167 6.17 -4.42 5.16
CA PRO A 167 7.24 -5.22 5.77
C PRO A 167 6.88 -5.80 7.15
N ALA A 168 5.92 -5.20 7.87
CA ALA A 168 5.50 -5.66 9.18
C ALA A 168 4.33 -6.66 9.16
N TYR A 169 3.64 -6.84 8.02
CA TYR A 169 2.49 -7.76 7.94
C TYR A 169 2.82 -9.21 8.30
N PRO A 170 3.98 -9.80 7.90
CA PRO A 170 4.35 -11.13 8.35
C PRO A 170 4.50 -11.23 9.87
N PHE A 171 5.05 -10.20 10.52
CA PHE A 171 5.19 -10.15 11.97
C PHE A 171 3.85 -9.91 12.67
N LEU A 172 2.95 -9.12 12.07
CA LEU A 172 1.58 -8.98 12.55
C LEU A 172 0.88 -10.35 12.56
N ALA A 173 0.95 -11.10 11.45
CA ALA A 173 0.36 -12.42 11.34
C ALA A 173 0.96 -13.42 12.35
N LEU A 174 2.30 -13.42 12.50
CA LEU A 174 2.99 -14.23 13.50
C LEU A 174 2.54 -13.88 14.93
N ASN A 175 2.54 -12.59 15.27
CA ASN A 175 2.14 -12.12 16.60
C ASN A 175 0.69 -12.45 16.91
N ALA A 176 -0.22 -12.28 15.93
CA ALA A 176 -1.62 -12.64 16.06
C ALA A 176 -1.78 -14.15 16.29
N ALA A 177 -1.06 -14.98 15.52
CA ALA A 177 -1.09 -16.44 15.66
C ALA A 177 -0.56 -16.90 17.02
N LEU A 178 0.54 -16.31 17.50
CA LEU A 178 1.09 -16.60 18.83
C LEU A 178 0.13 -16.19 19.94
N ALA A 179 -0.45 -14.99 19.88
CA ALA A 179 -1.44 -14.54 20.87
C ALA A 179 -2.66 -15.45 20.86
N PHE A 180 -3.16 -15.79 19.67
CA PHE A 180 -4.28 -16.69 19.52
C PHE A 180 -3.96 -18.08 20.09
N HIS A 181 -2.78 -18.63 19.81
CA HIS A 181 -2.34 -19.92 20.36
C HIS A 181 -2.26 -19.90 21.89
N LEU A 182 -1.73 -18.83 22.49
CA LEU A 182 -1.68 -18.69 23.95
C LEU A 182 -3.09 -18.64 24.56
N ILE A 183 -4.00 -17.89 23.94
CA ILE A 183 -5.40 -17.81 24.35
C ILE A 183 -6.07 -19.19 24.23
N LEU A 184 -5.89 -19.89 23.10
CA LEU A 184 -6.45 -21.22 22.89
C LEU A 184 -5.90 -22.26 23.87
N SER A 185 -4.62 -22.18 24.21
CA SER A 185 -4.00 -23.07 25.21
C SER A 185 -4.63 -22.85 26.59
N TYR A 186 -4.88 -21.59 26.96
CA TYR A 186 -5.60 -21.27 28.19
C TYR A 186 -7.06 -21.73 28.16
N VAL A 187 -7.79 -21.45 27.07
CA VAL A 187 -9.19 -21.87 26.90
C VAL A 187 -9.30 -23.40 26.90
N GLY A 188 -8.38 -24.10 26.26
CA GLY A 188 -8.33 -25.56 26.16
C GLY A 188 -7.88 -26.27 27.44
N SER A 189 -7.30 -25.55 28.39
CA SER A 189 -6.86 -26.10 29.68
C SER A 189 -8.00 -26.81 30.41
N SER A 190 -7.67 -27.98 30.95
CA SER A 190 -8.52 -28.79 31.83
C SER A 190 -7.94 -28.90 33.25
N GLU A 191 -6.98 -28.04 33.59
CA GLU A 191 -6.32 -28.06 34.90
C GLU A 191 -7.34 -27.77 36.02
N PRO A 192 -7.43 -28.64 37.05
CA PRO A 192 -8.30 -28.42 38.20
C PRO A 192 -7.99 -27.10 38.89
N GLY A 193 -9.00 -26.25 39.08
CA GLY A 193 -8.86 -24.93 39.72
C GLY A 193 -8.85 -23.74 38.76
N GLN A 194 -8.66 -23.95 37.46
CA GLN A 194 -8.80 -22.88 36.46
C GLN A 194 -10.29 -22.66 36.08
N LEU A 195 -10.67 -21.42 35.78
CA LEU A 195 -12.04 -21.07 35.36
C LEU A 195 -12.47 -21.86 34.11
N MET A 196 -11.55 -22.03 33.16
CA MET A 196 -11.82 -22.71 31.89
C MET A 196 -12.12 -24.20 32.06
N ALA A 197 -11.62 -24.86 33.11
CA ALA A 197 -11.89 -26.29 33.35
C ALA A 197 -13.38 -26.56 33.66
N ARG A 198 -14.15 -25.54 34.08
CA ARG A 198 -15.59 -25.66 34.37
C ARG A 198 -16.48 -25.55 33.13
N ILE A 199 -15.92 -25.14 31.99
CA ILE A 199 -16.68 -24.89 30.76
C ILE A 199 -16.65 -26.15 29.88
N PRO A 200 -17.80 -26.65 29.38
CA PRO A 200 -17.84 -27.80 28.49
C PRO A 200 -17.03 -27.58 27.21
N ALA A 201 -16.30 -28.60 26.75
CA ALA A 201 -15.46 -28.53 25.56
C ALA A 201 -16.24 -28.10 24.29
N LYS A 202 -17.49 -28.55 24.13
CA LYS A 202 -18.36 -28.14 23.02
C LYS A 202 -18.62 -26.64 23.01
N LEU A 203 -18.85 -26.03 24.18
CA LEU A 203 -19.12 -24.59 24.27
C LEU A 203 -17.86 -23.76 23.95
N LYS A 204 -16.69 -24.22 24.43
CA LYS A 204 -15.38 -23.64 24.06
C LYS A 204 -15.16 -23.69 22.55
N LEU A 205 -15.41 -24.84 21.92
CA LEU A 205 -15.29 -25.02 20.48
C LEU A 205 -16.22 -24.09 19.72
N VAL A 206 -17.50 -24.01 20.10
CA VAL A 206 -18.47 -23.10 19.48
C VAL A 206 -18.01 -21.65 19.59
N ALA A 207 -17.52 -21.21 20.76
CA ALA A 207 -17.02 -19.85 20.94
C ALA A 207 -15.80 -19.54 20.05
N VAL A 208 -14.82 -20.45 20.01
CA VAL A 208 -13.61 -20.30 19.17
C VAL A 208 -13.96 -20.28 17.69
N VAL A 209 -14.77 -21.24 17.23
CA VAL A 209 -15.20 -21.31 15.83
C VAL A 209 -16.00 -20.07 15.44
N SER A 210 -16.92 -19.62 16.30
CA SER A 210 -17.71 -18.40 16.03
C SER A 210 -16.83 -17.16 15.92
N PHE A 211 -15.83 -17.03 16.80
CA PHE A 211 -14.85 -15.93 16.76
C PHE A 211 -14.06 -15.91 15.44
N VAL A 212 -13.52 -17.07 15.03
CA VAL A 212 -12.75 -17.18 13.78
C VAL A 212 -13.63 -16.92 12.57
N LEU A 213 -14.82 -17.53 12.52
CA LEU A 213 -15.76 -17.33 11.41
C LEU A 213 -16.21 -15.86 11.32
N LEU A 214 -16.51 -15.21 12.44
CA LEU A 214 -16.89 -13.79 12.44
C LEU A 214 -15.77 -12.92 11.88
N SER A 215 -14.52 -13.17 12.28
CA SER A 215 -13.36 -12.43 11.77
C SER A 215 -13.15 -12.64 10.27
N ILE A 216 -13.22 -13.89 9.79
CA ILE A 216 -13.11 -14.20 8.36
C ILE A 216 -14.21 -13.51 7.57
N ASN A 217 -15.47 -13.62 8.02
CA ASN A 217 -16.60 -13.00 7.33
C ASN A 217 -16.51 -11.48 7.33
N ALA A 218 -16.06 -10.86 8.42
CA ALA A 218 -15.80 -9.42 8.45
C ALA A 218 -14.73 -9.00 7.44
N GLY A 219 -13.65 -9.78 7.31
CA GLY A 219 -12.62 -9.58 6.29
C GLY A 219 -13.16 -9.72 4.87
N LEU A 220 -13.91 -10.79 4.58
CA LEU A 220 -14.53 -11.03 3.28
C LEU A 220 -15.52 -9.92 2.90
N LEU A 221 -16.38 -9.50 3.82
CA LEU A 221 -17.31 -8.39 3.61
C LEU A 221 -16.57 -7.08 3.31
N ARG A 222 -15.42 -6.84 3.94
CA ARG A 222 -14.58 -5.69 3.63
C ARG A 222 -13.95 -5.80 2.25
N ILE A 223 -13.38 -6.95 1.88
CA ILE A 223 -12.78 -7.17 0.56
C ILE A 223 -13.83 -6.96 -0.54
N LEU A 224 -14.96 -7.66 -0.44
CA LEU A 224 -16.10 -7.46 -1.34
C LEU A 224 -16.53 -5.99 -1.34
N GLY A 225 -16.51 -5.37 -0.17
CA GLY A 225 -16.91 -3.99 0.01
C GLY A 225 -16.02 -3.00 -0.72
N ILE A 226 -14.70 -3.22 -0.75
CA ILE A 226 -13.74 -2.38 -1.46
C ILE A 226 -13.83 -2.64 -2.96
N VAL A 227 -13.78 -3.92 -3.37
CA VAL A 227 -13.78 -4.31 -4.79
C VAL A 227 -15.02 -3.73 -5.48
N THR A 228 -16.20 -4.01 -4.97
CA THR A 228 -17.47 -3.52 -5.56
C THR A 228 -17.67 -2.01 -5.49
N ALA A 229 -16.93 -1.30 -4.64
CA ALA A 229 -17.09 0.14 -4.44
C ALA A 229 -16.14 0.98 -5.29
N TYR A 230 -15.01 0.40 -5.70
CA TYR A 230 -13.86 1.15 -6.21
C TYR A 230 -13.15 0.49 -7.41
N ASP A 231 -13.75 -0.50 -8.06
CA ASP A 231 -13.17 -1.20 -9.21
C ASP A 231 -13.31 -0.47 -10.56
N ALA A 232 -14.16 0.54 -10.68
CA ALA A 232 -14.38 1.27 -11.95
C ALA A 232 -13.11 1.66 -12.73
N PRO A 233 -12.03 2.19 -12.11
CA PRO A 233 -10.79 2.55 -12.83
C PRO A 233 -10.08 1.36 -13.47
N LEU A 234 -10.39 0.11 -13.08
CA LEU A 234 -9.85 -1.10 -13.71
C LEU A 234 -10.68 -1.55 -14.91
N HIS A 235 -11.93 -1.10 -15.03
CA HIS A 235 -12.88 -1.58 -16.04
C HIS A 235 -13.06 -0.61 -17.21
N VAL A 236 -13.17 0.69 -16.96
CA VAL A 236 -13.58 1.65 -18.02
C VAL A 236 -12.60 1.74 -19.19
N TYR A 237 -11.31 1.47 -18.96
CA TYR A 237 -10.28 1.50 -20.01
C TYR A 237 -10.39 0.33 -21.00
N GLY A 238 -11.02 -0.78 -20.60
CA GLY A 238 -11.20 -1.95 -21.48
C GLY A 238 -12.02 -1.63 -22.73
N ALA A 239 -12.84 -0.58 -22.69
CA ALA A 239 -13.57 -0.12 -23.87
C ALA A 239 -12.64 0.37 -24.99
N LEU A 240 -11.43 0.87 -24.69
CA LEU A 240 -10.47 1.34 -25.71
C LEU A 240 -9.98 0.22 -26.65
N GLU A 241 -10.03 -1.04 -26.18
CA GLU A 241 -9.69 -2.22 -26.98
C GLU A 241 -10.77 -2.55 -28.02
N THR A 242 -12.00 -2.06 -27.81
CA THR A 242 -13.13 -2.36 -28.71
C THR A 242 -12.90 -1.79 -30.11
N GLN A 243 -13.23 -2.57 -31.13
CA GLN A 243 -13.11 -2.15 -32.53
C GLN A 243 -13.97 -0.91 -32.80
N GLY A 244 -13.39 0.09 -33.46
CA GLY A 244 -14.09 1.33 -33.85
C GLY A 244 -14.17 2.42 -32.78
N ILE A 245 -13.67 2.20 -31.56
CA ILE A 245 -13.71 3.23 -30.51
C ILE A 245 -12.54 4.21 -30.64
N GLY A 246 -11.29 3.72 -30.64
CA GLY A 246 -10.08 4.53 -30.72
C GLY A 246 -9.12 4.13 -31.84
N LYS A 247 -8.32 5.10 -32.28
CA LYS A 247 -7.31 5.04 -33.34
C LYS A 247 -5.91 4.92 -32.75
N GLU A 248 -4.93 4.60 -33.60
CA GLU A 248 -3.53 4.52 -33.20
C GLU A 248 -3.00 5.90 -32.79
N GLY A 249 -2.28 5.96 -31.67
CA GLY A 249 -1.70 7.21 -31.15
C GLY A 249 -2.70 8.18 -30.49
N ASP A 250 -3.95 7.79 -30.31
CA ASP A 250 -4.95 8.62 -29.61
C ASP A 250 -4.49 8.98 -28.18
N SER A 251 -4.86 10.16 -27.73
CA SER A 251 -4.58 10.65 -26.38
C SER A 251 -5.70 10.28 -25.41
N VAL A 252 -5.32 9.73 -24.27
CA VAL A 252 -6.21 9.42 -23.14
C VAL A 252 -5.89 10.40 -22.02
N CYS A 253 -6.72 11.41 -21.87
CA CYS A 253 -6.51 12.47 -20.90
C CYS A 253 -7.01 12.11 -19.51
N LEU A 254 -6.24 12.56 -18.51
CA LEU A 254 -6.50 12.37 -17.10
C LEU A 254 -6.45 13.74 -16.42
N GLY A 255 -7.52 14.10 -15.72
CA GLY A 255 -7.58 15.31 -14.90
C GLY A 255 -7.57 14.94 -13.42
N LYS A 256 -8.68 15.19 -12.73
CA LYS A 256 -8.86 14.89 -11.30
C LYS A 256 -8.70 13.41 -10.92
N GLU A 257 -8.80 12.49 -11.88
CA GLU A 257 -8.67 11.04 -11.65
C GLU A 257 -7.29 10.45 -11.97
N TRP A 258 -6.29 11.30 -12.23
CA TRP A 258 -4.93 10.86 -12.61
C TRP A 258 -4.32 9.83 -11.64
N TYR A 259 -4.58 9.96 -10.34
CA TYR A 259 -4.03 9.08 -9.29
C TYR A 259 -4.69 7.70 -9.22
N ARG A 260 -5.79 7.48 -9.95
CA ARG A 260 -6.47 6.19 -10.11
C ARG A 260 -6.16 5.51 -11.44
N PHE A 261 -5.41 6.16 -12.31
CA PHE A 261 -4.98 5.58 -13.57
C PHE A 261 -4.07 4.36 -13.32
N PRO A 262 -4.41 3.16 -13.85
CA PRO A 262 -3.65 1.96 -13.52
C PRO A 262 -2.21 2.00 -14.06
N SER A 263 -2.06 2.17 -15.38
CA SER A 263 -0.75 2.25 -16.05
C SER A 263 -0.92 2.53 -17.55
N SER A 264 0.06 3.20 -18.16
CA SER A 264 0.17 3.35 -19.61
C SER A 264 0.48 2.03 -20.32
N PHE A 265 0.98 1.00 -19.61
CA PHE A 265 1.25 -0.33 -20.19
C PHE A 265 -0.02 -1.05 -20.68
N PHE A 266 -1.20 -0.64 -20.22
CA PHE A 266 -2.48 -1.24 -20.60
C PHE A 266 -3.25 -0.41 -21.63
N LEU A 267 -2.67 0.67 -22.15
CA LEU A 267 -3.29 1.44 -23.21
C LEU A 267 -3.04 0.76 -24.57
N PRO A 268 -4.10 0.48 -25.36
CA PRO A 268 -3.95 -0.21 -26.63
C PRO A 268 -3.52 0.74 -27.75
N LYS A 269 -3.11 0.21 -28.90
CA LYS A 269 -2.89 0.97 -30.16
C LYS A 269 -1.95 2.17 -29.98
N ASP A 270 -0.88 1.98 -29.21
CA ASP A 270 0.12 3.03 -28.91
C ASP A 270 -0.48 4.35 -28.38
N MET A 271 -1.66 4.27 -27.76
CA MET A 271 -2.31 5.40 -27.12
C MET A 271 -1.45 5.95 -25.99
N ARG A 272 -1.53 7.26 -25.76
CA ARG A 272 -0.72 7.96 -24.75
C ARG A 272 -1.59 8.58 -23.68
N ALA A 273 -1.27 8.29 -22.42
CA ALA A 273 -1.84 9.01 -21.29
C ALA A 273 -1.33 10.45 -21.31
N LYS A 274 -2.23 11.42 -21.22
CA LYS A 274 -1.90 12.84 -21.11
C LYS A 274 -2.60 13.45 -19.90
N PHE A 275 -2.07 14.53 -19.38
CA PHE A 275 -2.67 15.19 -18.22
C PHE A 275 -3.31 16.52 -18.62
N VAL A 276 -4.53 16.74 -18.17
CA VAL A 276 -5.16 18.08 -18.24
C VAL A 276 -5.07 18.73 -16.87
N ARG A 277 -5.11 20.06 -16.83
CA ARG A 277 -5.03 20.79 -15.57
C ARG A 277 -6.24 20.43 -14.68
N SER A 278 -5.97 20.19 -13.40
CA SER A 278 -6.97 19.89 -12.34
C SER A 278 -6.65 20.72 -11.10
N GLU A 279 -7.29 20.48 -9.94
CA GLU A 279 -6.92 21.17 -8.69
C GLU A 279 -5.60 20.67 -8.09
N PHE A 280 -5.03 19.59 -8.61
CA PHE A 280 -3.71 19.11 -8.20
C PHE A 280 -2.62 20.11 -8.58
N ARG A 281 -1.70 20.37 -7.64
CA ARG A 281 -0.58 21.33 -7.77
C ARG A 281 0.78 20.68 -7.46
N GLY A 282 0.86 19.36 -7.49
CA GLY A 282 2.10 18.62 -7.33
C GLY A 282 2.74 18.27 -8.68
N LEU A 283 3.88 17.59 -8.65
CA LEU A 283 4.54 17.10 -9.85
C LEU A 283 3.81 15.88 -10.40
N LEU A 284 3.41 15.95 -11.68
CA LEU A 284 2.82 14.82 -12.40
C LEU A 284 3.91 13.96 -13.09
N PRO A 285 3.61 12.67 -13.39
CA PRO A 285 4.54 11.81 -14.10
C PRO A 285 5.04 12.41 -15.42
N GLY A 286 6.33 12.22 -15.71
CA GLY A 286 6.92 12.59 -16.99
C GLY A 286 6.89 11.44 -18.00
N GLU A 287 6.87 11.80 -19.29
CA GLU A 287 6.95 10.84 -20.38
C GLU A 287 8.41 10.51 -20.72
N PHE A 288 8.69 9.23 -20.88
CA PHE A 288 9.96 8.77 -21.43
C PHE A 288 9.97 8.97 -22.94
N PRO A 289 11.15 9.21 -23.55
CA PRO A 289 11.26 9.40 -24.99
C PRO A 289 10.89 8.13 -25.74
N ASP A 290 10.27 8.29 -26.91
CA ASP A 290 10.02 7.19 -27.82
C ASP A 290 11.33 6.57 -28.30
N SER A 291 11.29 5.26 -28.53
CA SER A 291 12.47 4.46 -28.81
C SER A 291 12.27 3.65 -30.09
N GLU A 292 12.90 4.08 -31.17
CA GLU A 292 12.81 3.41 -32.49
C GLU A 292 13.72 2.18 -32.58
N ASN A 293 14.71 2.07 -31.70
CA ASN A 293 15.67 0.97 -31.67
C ASN A 293 16.18 0.70 -30.24
N ILE A 294 16.92 -0.41 -30.08
CA ILE A 294 17.43 -0.85 -28.76
C ILE A 294 18.37 0.19 -28.13
N GLN A 295 19.15 0.92 -28.92
CA GLN A 295 20.07 1.93 -28.40
C GLN A 295 19.31 3.13 -27.85
N ALA A 296 18.28 3.59 -28.56
CA ALA A 296 17.35 4.62 -28.10
C ALA A 296 16.58 4.17 -26.84
N LEU A 297 16.18 2.89 -26.78
CA LEU A 297 15.53 2.32 -25.60
C LEU A 297 16.43 2.36 -24.35
N LEU A 298 17.70 1.95 -24.50
CA LEU A 298 18.67 2.01 -23.40
C LEU A 298 18.95 3.45 -22.97
N ALA A 299 19.08 4.38 -23.93
CA ALA A 299 19.23 5.81 -23.63
C ALA A 299 18.00 6.37 -22.91
N GLY A 300 16.80 6.01 -23.38
CA GLY A 300 15.52 6.43 -22.81
C GLY A 300 15.30 5.92 -21.40
N ALA A 301 15.73 4.68 -21.10
CA ALA A 301 15.66 4.11 -19.75
C ALA A 301 16.54 4.87 -18.73
N SER A 302 17.61 5.54 -19.19
CA SER A 302 18.48 6.37 -18.36
C SER A 302 18.06 7.85 -18.31
N ALA A 303 17.18 8.28 -19.23
CA ALA A 303 16.81 9.67 -19.38
C ALA A 303 15.86 10.11 -18.26
N ILE A 304 16.16 11.26 -17.66
CA ILE A 304 15.24 11.93 -16.74
C ILE A 304 14.28 12.76 -17.60
N PRO A 305 12.96 12.53 -17.53
CA PRO A 305 11.99 13.37 -18.23
C PRO A 305 12.17 14.86 -17.90
N THR A 306 11.81 15.72 -18.83
CA THR A 306 11.94 17.19 -18.66
C THR A 306 11.13 17.67 -17.45
N GLY A 307 11.65 18.66 -16.72
CA GLY A 307 10.93 19.35 -15.64
C GLY A 307 10.66 18.53 -14.36
N MET A 308 11.28 17.35 -14.22
CA MET A 308 11.26 16.60 -12.96
C MET A 308 12.00 17.36 -11.85
N ASN A 309 11.47 17.33 -10.63
CA ASN A 309 12.07 17.92 -9.44
C ASN A 309 11.86 17.04 -8.20
N ASP A 310 12.69 17.24 -7.17
CA ASP A 310 12.67 16.45 -5.94
C ASP A 310 11.88 17.13 -4.80
N LEU A 311 11.07 18.13 -5.13
CA LEU A 311 10.31 18.97 -4.19
C LEU A 311 8.79 18.86 -4.38
N ASN A 312 8.33 17.98 -5.28
CA ASN A 312 6.92 17.84 -5.66
C ASN A 312 6.28 19.16 -6.15
N GLN A 313 7.06 20.02 -6.81
CA GLN A 313 6.59 21.28 -7.38
C GLN A 313 5.86 21.03 -8.70
N GLU A 314 4.73 21.71 -8.90
CA GLU A 314 3.98 21.72 -10.16
C GLU A 314 4.89 22.10 -11.33
N ASP A 315 4.78 21.35 -12.42
CA ASP A 315 5.40 21.68 -13.69
C ASP A 315 4.31 21.84 -14.75
N PRO A 316 4.01 23.08 -15.20
CA PRO A 316 2.98 23.33 -16.19
C PRO A 316 3.22 22.64 -17.54
N SER A 317 4.46 22.24 -17.86
CA SER A 317 4.78 21.54 -19.09
C SER A 317 4.24 20.10 -19.13
N LYS A 318 3.74 19.58 -18.00
CA LYS A 318 3.07 18.27 -17.92
C LYS A 318 1.65 18.28 -18.47
N TYR A 319 1.06 19.46 -18.65
CA TYR A 319 -0.32 19.59 -19.09
C TYR A 319 -0.42 19.72 -20.61
N VAL A 320 -1.43 19.09 -21.17
CA VAL A 320 -1.91 19.38 -22.53
C VAL A 320 -3.21 20.18 -22.46
N ASP A 321 -3.50 20.91 -23.53
CA ASP A 321 -4.82 21.53 -23.68
C ASP A 321 -5.88 20.44 -23.87
N ILE A 322 -7.06 20.62 -23.28
CA ILE A 322 -8.15 19.65 -23.38
C ILE A 322 -8.59 19.40 -24.83
N SER A 323 -8.33 20.35 -25.73
CA SER A 323 -8.59 20.19 -27.16
C SER A 323 -7.68 19.17 -27.85
N GLN A 324 -6.64 18.67 -27.18
CA GLN A 324 -5.78 17.61 -27.69
C GLN A 324 -6.25 16.22 -27.27
N CYS A 325 -7.29 16.12 -26.44
CA CYS A 325 -7.78 14.86 -25.89
C CYS A 325 -8.76 14.16 -26.86
N SER A 326 -8.41 12.96 -27.32
CA SER A 326 -9.35 12.06 -28.02
C SER A 326 -10.30 11.42 -27.02
N PHE A 327 -9.76 10.99 -25.87
CA PHE A 327 -10.50 10.44 -24.75
C PHE A 327 -10.21 11.21 -23.47
N LEU A 328 -11.17 11.19 -22.55
CA LEU A 328 -11.04 11.74 -21.21
C LEU A 328 -11.64 10.78 -20.21
N VAL A 329 -10.91 10.52 -19.12
CA VAL A 329 -11.47 9.78 -17.99
C VAL A 329 -11.84 10.77 -16.90
N ASP A 330 -13.11 10.73 -16.50
CA ASP A 330 -13.66 11.65 -15.52
C ASP A 330 -14.61 10.93 -14.54
N SER A 331 -14.89 11.61 -13.43
CA SER A 331 -15.84 11.16 -12.41
C SER A 331 -16.86 12.24 -12.08
N SER A 332 -18.08 11.85 -11.73
CA SER A 332 -19.13 12.76 -11.28
C SER A 332 -19.79 12.18 -10.04
N PHE A 333 -19.70 12.93 -8.94
CA PHE A 333 -20.26 12.56 -7.64
C PHE A 333 -21.29 13.59 -7.22
N PRO A 334 -22.54 13.21 -6.92
CA PRO A 334 -23.56 14.17 -6.47
C PRO A 334 -23.17 14.98 -5.23
N GLY A 335 -22.29 14.45 -4.37
CA GLY A 335 -21.81 15.18 -3.19
C GLY A 335 -20.54 16.02 -3.38
N SER A 336 -19.94 16.02 -4.57
CA SER A 336 -18.75 16.83 -4.89
C SER A 336 -19.08 17.83 -6.01
N PRO A 337 -19.15 19.14 -5.73
CA PRO A 337 -19.45 20.14 -6.75
C PRO A 337 -18.29 20.28 -7.73
N ALA A 338 -18.61 20.57 -8.99
CA ALA A 338 -17.64 20.91 -10.03
C ALA A 338 -16.92 22.24 -9.72
N SER A 339 -15.65 22.35 -10.11
CA SER A 339 -14.88 23.59 -10.07
C SER A 339 -14.53 24.06 -11.48
N GLU A 340 -13.93 25.25 -11.61
CA GLU A 340 -13.44 25.76 -12.90
C GLU A 340 -12.35 24.86 -13.51
N LEU A 341 -11.51 24.23 -12.67
CA LEU A 341 -10.43 23.34 -13.10
C LEU A 341 -10.82 21.86 -13.09
N GLU A 342 -11.93 21.50 -12.45
CA GLU A 342 -12.47 20.15 -12.41
C GLU A 342 -13.98 20.18 -12.75
N PRO A 343 -14.33 20.57 -13.99
CA PRO A 343 -15.72 20.59 -14.41
C PRO A 343 -16.29 19.17 -14.53
N ASP A 344 -17.61 19.07 -14.63
CA ASP A 344 -18.30 17.79 -14.83
C ASP A 344 -18.39 17.48 -16.33
N TYR A 345 -17.35 16.83 -16.85
CA TYR A 345 -17.29 16.46 -18.28
C TYR A 345 -18.26 15.34 -18.64
N ILE A 346 -18.69 14.54 -17.65
CA ILE A 346 -19.67 13.47 -17.84
C ILE A 346 -21.02 14.04 -18.28
N HIS A 347 -21.42 15.21 -17.77
CA HIS A 347 -22.69 15.85 -18.13
C HIS A 347 -22.57 16.87 -19.28
N ASP A 348 -21.37 17.10 -19.82
CA ASP A 348 -21.15 17.92 -21.02
C ASP A 348 -21.36 17.10 -22.31
N GLU A 349 -22.61 16.74 -22.57
CA GLU A 349 -23.01 15.92 -23.73
C GLU A 349 -22.79 16.62 -25.09
N GLY A 350 -22.53 17.93 -25.08
CA GLY A 350 -22.23 18.70 -26.29
C GLY A 350 -20.83 18.41 -26.84
N ASN A 351 -19.84 18.28 -25.94
CA ASN A 351 -18.45 18.03 -26.33
C ASN A 351 -18.03 16.57 -26.15
N TRP A 352 -18.70 15.82 -25.28
CA TRP A 352 -18.30 14.48 -24.89
C TRP A 352 -19.39 13.45 -25.13
N GLU A 353 -18.96 12.23 -25.42
CA GLU A 353 -19.79 11.03 -25.58
C GLU A 353 -19.34 9.99 -24.54
N LYS A 354 -20.28 9.45 -23.76
CA LYS A 354 -20.01 8.41 -22.77
C LYS A 354 -19.78 7.08 -23.49
N ILE A 355 -18.57 6.54 -23.38
CA ILE A 355 -18.20 5.26 -23.99
C ILE A 355 -18.40 4.10 -23.02
N SER A 356 -17.87 4.25 -21.81
CA SER A 356 -18.01 3.26 -20.74
C SER A 356 -18.13 4.00 -19.43
N CYS A 357 -19.12 3.62 -18.62
CA CYS A 357 -19.38 4.22 -17.33
C CYS A 357 -19.67 3.13 -16.32
N GLU A 358 -19.00 3.20 -15.18
CA GLU A 358 -19.18 2.28 -14.07
C GLU A 358 -19.59 3.05 -12.82
N ASN A 359 -20.27 2.37 -11.91
CA ASN A 359 -20.62 2.93 -10.62
C ASN A 359 -19.36 3.08 -9.77
N PHE A 360 -19.23 4.20 -9.06
CA PHE A 360 -18.13 4.43 -8.14
C PHE A 360 -18.63 5.04 -6.85
N LEU A 361 -18.15 4.58 -5.70
CA LEU A 361 -18.72 4.98 -4.42
C LEU A 361 -18.51 6.47 -4.13
N ASP A 362 -19.60 7.20 -3.91
CA ASP A 362 -19.57 8.57 -3.42
C ASP A 362 -19.25 8.55 -1.90
N ALA A 363 -17.98 8.78 -1.58
CA ALA A 363 -17.48 8.76 -0.21
C ALA A 363 -18.00 9.94 0.64
N SER A 364 -18.46 11.03 0.03
CA SER A 364 -18.98 12.22 0.71
C SER A 364 -20.39 11.98 1.24
N ARG A 365 -21.21 11.23 0.49
CA ARG A 365 -22.59 10.89 0.84
C ARG A 365 -22.73 9.53 1.54
N THR A 366 -21.77 8.62 1.35
CA THR A 366 -21.79 7.30 2.01
C THR A 366 -21.27 7.38 3.45
N LYS A 367 -22.07 6.90 4.40
CA LYS A 367 -21.65 6.83 5.82
C LYS A 367 -20.58 5.76 6.05
N THR A 368 -19.90 5.83 7.19
CA THR A 368 -18.73 5.01 7.52
C THR A 368 -18.93 3.51 7.34
N LEU A 369 -20.08 2.94 7.74
CA LEU A 369 -20.31 1.50 7.60
C LEU A 369 -20.30 1.05 6.13
N GLY A 370 -20.96 1.81 5.24
CA GLY A 370 -21.01 1.50 3.80
C GLY A 370 -19.67 1.67 3.09
N ARG A 371 -18.76 2.49 3.65
CA ARG A 371 -17.37 2.65 3.20
C ARG A 371 -16.44 1.55 3.69
N ILE A 372 -16.72 0.96 4.86
CA ILE A 372 -15.86 -0.05 5.48
C ILE A 372 -16.18 -1.47 4.99
N ALA A 373 -17.46 -1.82 4.90
CA ALA A 373 -17.94 -3.16 4.62
C ALA A 373 -18.95 -3.16 3.48
N TRP A 374 -19.10 -4.31 2.83
CA TRP A 374 -20.17 -4.56 1.88
C TRP A 374 -21.52 -4.56 2.59
N ILE A 375 -22.47 -3.79 2.05
CA ILE A 375 -23.84 -3.72 2.52
C ILE A 375 -24.75 -4.06 1.34
N PRO A 376 -25.62 -5.07 1.45
CA PRO A 376 -26.50 -5.43 0.35
C PRO A 376 -27.53 -4.33 0.10
N GLU A 377 -27.95 -4.16 -1.16
CA GLU A 377 -28.92 -3.14 -1.56
C GLU A 377 -30.37 -3.63 -1.37
N LEU A 378 -30.70 -4.09 -0.17
CA LEU A 378 -32.04 -4.59 0.14
C LEU A 378 -33.01 -3.44 0.46
N PRO A 379 -34.27 -3.48 -0.03
CA PRO A 379 -35.30 -2.47 0.29
C PRO A 379 -35.54 -2.26 1.79
N LEU A 380 -35.28 -3.29 2.60
CA LEU A 380 -35.43 -3.28 4.07
C LEU A 380 -34.34 -2.46 4.78
N ILE A 381 -33.17 -2.27 4.17
CA ILE A 381 -32.07 -1.53 4.78
C ILE A 381 -32.34 -0.03 4.60
N PRO A 382 -32.35 0.78 5.68
CA PRO A 382 -32.55 2.23 5.55
C PRO A 382 -31.56 2.88 4.58
N THR A 383 -32.02 3.86 3.81
CA THR A 383 -31.23 4.52 2.76
C THR A 383 -29.94 5.14 3.28
N HIS A 384 -29.89 5.60 4.54
CA HIS A 384 -28.69 6.17 5.14
C HIS A 384 -27.58 5.15 5.47
N TYR A 385 -27.91 3.86 5.50
CA TYR A 385 -26.92 2.77 5.60
C TYR A 385 -26.52 2.23 4.23
N ARG A 386 -27.29 2.51 3.17
CA ARG A 386 -26.94 2.09 1.82
C ARG A 386 -25.81 2.95 1.27
N ARG A 387 -25.05 2.33 0.37
CA ARG A 387 -24.01 3.02 -0.41
C ARG A 387 -24.65 4.03 -1.35
N GLN A 388 -23.99 5.17 -1.49
CA GLN A 388 -24.35 6.20 -2.44
C GLN A 388 -23.30 6.18 -3.55
N TRP A 389 -23.75 6.34 -4.78
CA TRP A 389 -22.93 6.13 -5.97
C TRP A 389 -22.84 7.41 -6.79
N GLY A 390 -21.66 7.64 -7.36
CA GLY A 390 -21.45 8.49 -8.52
C GLY A 390 -21.10 7.64 -9.74
N GLN A 391 -20.63 8.30 -10.78
CA GLN A 391 -20.19 7.66 -12.02
C GLN A 391 -18.71 7.90 -12.25
N TYR A 392 -18.03 6.90 -12.79
CA TYR A 392 -16.67 6.99 -13.30
C TYR A 392 -16.71 6.54 -14.75
N CYS A 393 -16.30 7.41 -15.67
CA CYS A 393 -16.55 7.21 -17.10
C CYS A 393 -15.31 7.45 -17.94
N LEU A 394 -15.18 6.64 -18.99
CA LEU A 394 -14.41 6.94 -20.18
C LEU A 394 -15.31 7.71 -21.17
N LEU A 395 -14.85 8.89 -21.57
CA LEU A 395 -15.51 9.77 -22.50
C LEU A 395 -14.71 9.85 -23.80
N ARG A 396 -15.40 9.92 -24.94
CA ARG A 396 -14.84 10.23 -26.25
C ARG A 396 -15.22 11.64 -26.64
N ARG A 397 -14.28 12.40 -27.20
CA ARG A 397 -14.57 13.74 -27.67
C ARG A 397 -15.38 13.73 -28.96
N ARG A 398 -16.44 14.52 -29.01
CA ARG A 398 -17.24 14.72 -30.23
C ARG A 398 -16.49 15.64 -31.19
N GLY A 399 -16.47 15.29 -32.48
CA GLY A 399 -15.87 16.11 -33.53
C GLY A 399 -14.46 15.69 -33.98
N ASN A 400 -13.86 14.64 -33.43
CA ASN A 400 -12.57 14.10 -33.92
C ASN A 400 -12.71 13.24 -35.21
N ASP A 401 -13.93 13.03 -35.72
CA ASP A 401 -14.19 12.20 -36.91
C ASP A 401 -14.33 12.99 -38.22
N THR A 402 -14.18 14.31 -38.22
CA THR A 402 -14.40 15.13 -39.44
C THR A 402 -13.20 15.27 -40.38
N ASN A 403 -12.02 14.70 -40.09
CA ASN A 403 -10.82 14.90 -40.92
C ASN A 403 -10.23 13.64 -41.59
N SER A 404 -10.95 12.50 -41.66
CA SER A 404 -10.43 11.27 -42.31
C SER A 404 -11.15 10.85 -43.60
N ALA A 405 -12.03 11.69 -44.16
CA ALA A 405 -12.81 11.37 -45.36
C ALA A 405 -12.48 12.23 -46.59
N VAL A 406 -11.35 12.94 -46.58
CA VAL A 406 -10.85 13.66 -47.77
C VAL A 406 -9.34 13.47 -47.85
N GLU A 407 -8.92 12.38 -48.48
CA GLU A 407 -7.81 12.34 -49.45
C GLU A 407 -7.86 11.05 -50.28
#